data_AF-A0AA91JQP1-F1
#
_entry.id   AF-A0AA91JQP1-F1
#
_cell.length_a   1.000
_cell.length_b   1.000
_cell.length_c   1.000
_cell.angle_alpha   90.00
_cell.angle_beta   90.00
_cell.angle_gamma   90.00
#
_symmetry.space_group_name_H-M   'P 1'
#
loop_
_entity.id
_entity.type
_entity.pdbx_description
1 polymer ?
#
loop_
_entity_poly.entity_id
_entity_poly.type
_entity_poly.pdbx_seq_one_letter_code
_entity_poly.pdbx_strand_id
1 'polypeptide(L)' 'MKKLTEWLEDSIEQMEVVKGMLPSDNAGHIEALGRQKAYNEVIKKIKEQGDENESNI' A
#
# COMPACT_ATOMS: atom_id res chain seq x y z
N MET A 1 7.44 -4.01 -12.60
CA MET A 1 6.70 -4.29 -11.36
C MET A 1 7.48 -3.91 -10.10
N LYS A 2 8.75 -4.33 -9.93
CA LYS A 2 9.58 -3.99 -8.75
C LYS A 2 9.55 -2.51 -8.30
N LYS A 3 9.85 -1.57 -9.22
CA LYS A 3 9.83 -0.13 -8.92
C LYS A 3 8.47 0.41 -8.45
N LEU A 4 7.37 -0.19 -8.92
CA LEU A 4 6.02 0.20 -8.49
C LEU A 4 5.75 -0.31 -7.08
N THR A 5 6.14 -1.55 -6.77
CA THR A 5 6.00 -2.12 -5.43
C THR A 5 6.82 -1.32 -4.41
N GLU A 6 8.08 -1.00 -4.71
CA GLU A 6 8.93 -0.16 -3.84
C GLU A 6 8.27 1.20 -3.57
N TRP A 7 7.77 1.89 -4.62
CA TRP A 7 7.09 3.18 -4.45
C TRP A 7 5.81 3.09 -3.59
N LEU A 8 5.04 2.00 -3.73
CA LEU A 8 3.83 1.77 -2.93
C LEU A 8 4.17 1.47 -1.46
N GLU A 9 5.22 0.68 -1.20
CA GLU A 9 5.70 0.36 0.14
C GLU A 9 6.20 1.63 0.86
N ASP A 10 7.04 2.44 0.21
CA ASP A 10 7.50 3.73 0.74
C ASP A 10 6.31 4.67 1.06
N SER A 11 5.31 4.70 0.17
CA SER A 11 4.11 5.53 0.37
C SER A 11 3.29 5.08 1.58
N ILE A 12 3.21 3.77 1.82
CA ILE A 12 2.53 3.21 2.99
C ILE A 12 3.25 3.62 4.27
N GLU A 13 4.59 3.57 4.30
CA GLU A 13 5.38 4.00 5.46
C GLU A 13 5.13 5.47 5.80
N GLN A 14 5.08 6.34 4.79
CA GLN A 14 4.75 7.76 5.00
C GLN A 14 3.34 7.96 5.57
N MET A 15 2.37 7.16 5.15
CA MET A 15 1.00 7.22 5.68
C MET A 15 0.92 6.78 7.14
N GLU A 16 1.76 5.82 7.57
CA GLU A 16 1.85 5.46 9.00
C GLU A 16 2.29 6.64 9.86
N VAL A 17 3.25 7.44 9.38
CA VAL A 17 3.67 8.67 10.06
C VAL A 17 2.50 9.65 10.19
N VAL A 18 1.78 9.92 9.09
CA VAL A 18 0.62 10.84 9.09
C VAL A 18 -0.46 10.37 10.08
N LYS A 19 -0.81 9.07 10.05
CA LYS A 19 -1.82 8.50 10.95
C LYS A 19 -1.38 8.53 12.42
N GLY A 20 -0.09 8.37 12.69
CA GLY A 20 0.47 8.46 14.04
C GLY A 20 0.45 9.89 14.62
N MET A 21 0.46 10.92 13.76
CA MET A 21 0.46 12.32 14.18
C MET A 21 -0.93 12.94 14.31
N LEU A 22 -1.94 12.37 13.63
CA LEU A 22 -3.28 12.95 13.53
C LEU A 22 -4.33 12.09 14.27
N PRO A 23 -5.30 12.71 14.96
CA PRO A 23 -6.47 12.00 15.51
C PRO A 23 -7.20 11.17 14.46
N SER A 24 -7.82 10.06 14.88
CA SER A 24 -8.46 9.11 13.95
C SER A 24 -9.66 9.68 13.18
N ASP A 25 -10.29 10.73 13.69
CA ASP A 25 -11.40 11.46 13.06
C ASP A 25 -10.92 12.63 12.17
N ASN A 26 -9.61 12.88 12.11
CA ASN A 26 -9.05 13.89 11.23
C ASN A 26 -9.13 13.47 9.76
N ALA A 27 -9.48 14.39 8.87
CA ALA A 27 -9.60 14.14 7.43
C ALA A 27 -8.31 13.57 6.82
N GLY A 28 -7.14 14.06 7.22
CA GLY A 28 -5.85 13.55 6.75
C GLY A 28 -5.54 12.13 7.23
N HIS A 29 -5.96 11.78 8.45
CA HIS A 29 -5.86 10.41 8.95
C HIS A 29 -6.76 9.47 8.13
N ILE A 30 -8.02 9.85 7.91
CA ILE A 30 -9.00 9.07 7.15
C ILE A 30 -8.50 8.85 5.71
N GLU A 31 -7.98 9.90 5.08
CA GLU A 31 -7.42 9.81 3.73
C GLU A 31 -6.20 8.89 3.68
N ALA A 32 -5.25 9.04 4.60
CA ALA A 32 -4.06 8.20 4.70
C ALA A 32 -4.44 6.71 4.89
N LEU A 33 -5.43 6.43 5.74
CA LEU A 33 -5.95 5.08 5.95
C LEU A 33 -6.58 4.50 4.67
N GLY A 34 -7.36 5.30 3.95
CA GLY A 34 -7.99 4.89 2.69
C GLY A 34 -6.95 4.55 1.62
N ARG A 35 -5.96 5.42 1.42
CA ARG A 35 -4.88 5.20 0.45
C ARG A 35 -4.01 4.00 0.82
N GLN A 36 -3.70 3.83 2.10
CA GLN A 36 -2.93 2.69 2.58
C GLN A 36 -3.61 1.37 2.22
N LYS A 37 -4.93 1.26 2.46
CA LYS A 37 -5.71 0.07 2.10
C LYS A 37 -5.63 -0.21 0.60
N ALA A 38 -5.83 0.81 -0.23
CA ALA A 38 -5.76 0.68 -1.68
C ALA A 38 -4.37 0.20 -2.15
N TYR A 39 -3.29 0.74 -1.59
CA TYR A 39 -1.93 0.36 -1.96
C TYR A 39 -1.59 -1.07 -1.55
N ASN A 40 -2.01 -1.48 -0.35
CA ASN A 40 -1.88 -2.88 0.09
C ASN A 40 -2.62 -3.85 -0.85
N GLU A 41 -3.82 -3.50 -1.32
CA GLU A 41 -4.55 -4.32 -2.30
C GLU A 41 -3.83 -4.43 -3.64
N VAL A 42 -3.23 -3.33 -4.13
CA VAL A 42 -2.43 -3.34 -5.36
C VAL A 42 -1.20 -4.22 -5.20
N ILE A 43 -0.45 -4.07 -4.10
CA ILE A 43 0.73 -4.91 -3.81
C ILE A 43 0.33 -6.39 -3.75
N LYS A 44 -0.79 -6.72 -3.09
CA LYS A 44 -1.31 -8.08 -3.02
C LYS A 44 -1.56 -8.66 -4.42
N LYS A 45 -2.27 -7.92 -5.28
CA LYS A 45 -2.54 -8.35 -6.67
C LYS A 45 -1.26 -8.53 -7.49
N ILE A 46 -0.26 -7.66 -7.31
CA ILE A 46 1.03 -7.79 -7.99
C ILE A 46 1.73 -9.09 -7.59
N LYS A 47 1.71 -9.44 -6.29
CA LYS A 47 2.32 -10.67 -5.77
C LYS A 47 1.59 -11.91 -6.31
N GLU A 48 0.25 -11.93 -6.24
CA GLU A 48 -0.58 -13.02 -6.77
C GLU A 48 -0.33 -13.26 -8.27
N GLN A 49 -0.26 -12.20 -9.08
CA GLN A 49 0.02 -12.32 -10.52
C GLN A 49 1.47 -12.70 -10.84
N GLY A 50 2.42 -12.37 -9.96
CA GLY A 50 3.81 -12.82 -10.07
C GLY A 50 3.92 -14.33 -9.83
N ASP A 51 3.29 -14.82 -8.77
CA ASP A 51 3.32 -16.23 -8.36
C ASP A 51 2.56 -17.14 -9.36
N GLU A 52 1.46 -16.67 -9.94
CA GLU A 52 0.71 -17.39 -10.99
C GLU A 52 1.52 -17.55 -12.29
N ASN A 53 2.39 -16.59 -12.62
CA ASN A 53 3.25 -16.68 -13.80
C ASN A 53 4.47 -17.59 -13.58
N GLU A 54 4.98 -17.70 -12.36
CA GLU A 54 6.08 -18.61 -12.02
C GLU A 54 5.62 -20.06 -11.82
N SER A 55 4.36 -20.30 -11.42
CA SER A 55 3.80 -21.64 -11.20
C SER A 55 3.36 -22.37 -12.49
N ASN A 56 3.38 -21.69 -13.64
CA ASN A 56 2.96 -22.22 -14.95
C ASN A 56 4.15 -22.52 -15.89
N ILE A 57 5.38 -22.52 -15.38
CA ILE A 57 6.64 -22.83 -16.10
C ILE A 57 7.28 -24.06 -15.47
#